data_AF-A0A5N9HZM8-F1
#
_entry.id   AF-A0A5N9HZM8-F1
#
_cell.length_a   1.000
_cell.length_b   1.000
_cell.length_c   1.000
_cell.angle_alpha   90.00
_cell.angle_beta   90.00
_cell.angle_gamma   90.00
#
_symmetry.space_group_name_H-M   'P 1'
#
loop_
_entity.id
_entity.type
_entity.pdbx_description
1 polymer ?
#
loop_
_entity_poly.entity_id
_entity_poly.type
_entity_poly.pdbx_seq_one_letter_code
_entity_poly.pdbx_strand_id
1 'polypeptide(L)'
;MRAHVNQILHSNAQPIVHILVKGLFLLAVGVVVAIAMVETLPNSDYTTNSFIRHIREAAWIVLTVEFFLRIWAEPERTTPRGALVSRIAYLRSPLGIVDLLAVLPAWINLVHAVDLHWFELAAALSLFKLSRYVPALSLVWNVVVRQSRSIFAALVVLSILLVVAATVIYFFEYEAQPDSFESIPQSLWWAITTMATVGYGDMAPITPIGRLIGGIAMVFGIAMFAVPAGILASGFAEELRKRDFVVNWQSVARVPLFARLDATAIASVAQLLKPRSVSANQAIVRRGDVADSMYFIMEGEVEVELTPTPVRLKQGEFFGEIALIQNIRRTATIFSITNCRLLVLEAVDFHRLVDQVPELKEHIEQTSEERLSHNNRQSED
;
A
#
# COMPACT_ATOMS: atom_id res chain seq x y z
N MET A 1 -33.24 2.70 -4.09
CA MET A 1 -32.56 2.94 -5.39
C MET A 1 -31.08 3.32 -5.23
N ARG A 2 -30.73 4.38 -4.47
CA ARG A 2 -29.31 4.77 -4.22
C ARG A 2 -28.45 3.67 -3.61
N ALA A 3 -28.92 3.05 -2.53
CA ALA A 3 -28.25 1.91 -1.91
C ALA A 3 -28.02 0.74 -2.88
N HIS A 4 -28.94 0.50 -3.82
CA HIS A 4 -28.81 -0.56 -4.84
C HIS A 4 -27.73 -0.22 -5.87
N VAL A 5 -27.65 1.04 -6.32
CA VAL A 5 -26.57 1.50 -7.20
C VAL A 5 -25.22 1.49 -6.48
N ASN A 6 -25.17 1.88 -5.20
CA ASN A 6 -23.96 1.77 -4.39
C ASN A 6 -23.50 0.31 -4.28
N GLN A 7 -24.43 -0.63 -4.07
CA GLN A 7 -24.13 -2.06 -4.09
C GLN A 7 -23.57 -2.51 -5.43
N ILE A 8 -24.18 -2.14 -6.57
CA ILE A 8 -23.68 -2.50 -7.90
C ILE A 8 -22.30 -1.90 -8.18
N LEU A 9 -22.00 -0.69 -7.70
CA LEU A 9 -20.72 -0.03 -7.96
C LEU A 9 -19.58 -0.48 -7.04
N HIS A 10 -19.90 -0.84 -5.78
CA HIS A 10 -18.89 -1.03 -4.73
C HIS A 10 -18.93 -2.38 -4.02
N SER A 11 -20.01 -3.16 -4.13
CA SER A 11 -20.19 -4.42 -3.41
C SER A 11 -20.38 -5.59 -4.35
N ASN A 12 -19.82 -6.75 -3.99
CA ASN A 12 -20.02 -8.01 -4.72
C ASN A 12 -21.40 -8.65 -4.45
N ALA A 13 -22.36 -7.92 -3.88
CA ALA A 13 -23.70 -8.43 -3.57
C ALA A 13 -24.45 -8.99 -4.80
N GLN A 14 -24.18 -8.45 -5.99
CA GLN A 14 -24.60 -9.04 -7.26
C GLN A 14 -23.39 -9.19 -8.21
N PRO A 15 -22.68 -10.34 -8.16
CA PRO A 15 -21.36 -10.46 -8.79
C PRO A 15 -21.43 -10.32 -10.32
N ILE A 16 -22.47 -10.85 -10.97
CA ILE A 16 -22.62 -10.79 -12.43
C ILE A 16 -22.82 -9.33 -12.90
N VAL A 17 -23.78 -8.62 -12.31
CA VAL A 17 -24.09 -7.23 -12.66
C VAL A 17 -22.89 -6.33 -12.37
N HIS A 18 -22.23 -6.55 -11.23
CA HIS A 18 -21.02 -5.84 -10.86
C HIS A 18 -19.88 -6.03 -11.88
N ILE A 19 -19.64 -7.27 -12.33
CA ILE A 19 -18.63 -7.59 -13.34
C ILE A 19 -18.99 -6.95 -14.69
N LEU A 20 -20.25 -7.02 -15.12
CA LEU A 20 -20.70 -6.44 -16.38
C LEU A 20 -20.53 -4.91 -16.40
N VAL A 21 -20.94 -4.22 -15.32
CA VAL A 21 -20.81 -2.76 -15.19
C VAL A 21 -19.33 -2.35 -15.16
N LYS A 22 -18.49 -3.09 -14.41
CA LYS A 22 -17.04 -2.88 -14.43
C LYS A 22 -16.45 -3.08 -15.82
N GLY A 23 -16.84 -4.15 -16.51
CA GLY A 23 -16.41 -4.45 -17.87
C GLY A 23 -16.79 -3.34 -18.86
N LEU A 24 -18.01 -2.80 -18.74
CA LEU A 24 -18.47 -1.67 -19.56
C LEU A 24 -17.63 -0.41 -19.35
N PHE A 25 -17.32 -0.05 -18.09
CA PHE A 25 -16.49 1.12 -17.81
C PHE A 25 -15.03 0.93 -18.27
N LEU A 26 -14.47 -0.26 -18.07
CA LEU A 26 -13.13 -0.61 -18.57
C LEU A 26 -13.08 -0.57 -20.09
N LEU A 27 -14.11 -1.08 -20.76
CA LEU A 27 -14.23 -1.00 -22.21
C LEU A 27 -14.29 0.45 -22.69
N ALA A 28 -15.09 1.31 -22.04
CA ALA A 28 -15.18 2.72 -22.40
C ALA A 28 -13.83 3.44 -22.25
N VAL A 29 -13.09 3.19 -21.16
CA VAL A 29 -11.71 3.71 -20.99
C VAL A 29 -10.80 3.21 -22.11
N GLY A 30 -10.82 1.90 -22.40
CA GLY A 30 -10.01 1.31 -23.46
C GLY A 30 -10.32 1.89 -24.84
N VAL A 31 -11.60 2.11 -25.15
CA VAL A 31 -12.05 2.73 -26.41
C VAL A 31 -11.57 4.16 -26.54
N VAL A 32 -11.73 4.99 -25.51
CA VAL A 32 -11.28 6.39 -25.55
C VAL A 32 -9.76 6.49 -25.73
N VAL A 33 -8.99 5.63 -25.05
CA VAL A 33 -7.54 5.55 -25.19
C VAL A 33 -7.14 5.06 -26.58
N ALA A 34 -7.76 4.00 -27.09
CA ALA A 34 -7.46 3.47 -28.42
C ALA A 34 -7.76 4.49 -29.53
N ILE A 35 -8.87 5.22 -29.42
CA ILE A 35 -9.21 6.28 -30.37
C ILE A 35 -8.18 7.42 -30.29
N ALA A 36 -7.82 7.89 -29.09
CA ALA A 36 -6.78 8.90 -28.92
C ALA A 36 -5.46 8.46 -29.56
N MET A 37 -5.05 7.20 -29.40
CA MET A 37 -3.86 6.67 -30.06
C MET A 37 -3.98 6.69 -31.59
N VAL A 38 -5.12 6.27 -32.16
CA VAL A 38 -5.33 6.26 -33.62
C VAL A 38 -5.35 7.66 -34.20
N GLU A 39 -5.92 8.64 -33.49
CA GLU A 39 -6.01 10.03 -33.95
C GLU A 39 -4.67 10.76 -33.95
N THR A 40 -3.69 10.30 -33.17
CA THR A 40 -2.32 10.84 -33.18
C THR A 40 -1.47 10.33 -34.35
N LEU A 41 -1.96 9.39 -35.16
CA LEU A 41 -1.21 8.84 -36.30
C LEU A 41 -1.11 9.86 -37.45
N PRO A 42 0.07 10.07 -38.05
CA PRO A 42 0.22 10.95 -39.20
C PRO A 42 -0.58 10.42 -40.40
N ASN A 43 -1.28 11.32 -41.12
CA ASN A 43 -2.15 11.03 -42.27
C ASN A 43 -3.35 10.13 -41.97
N SER A 44 -3.83 10.09 -40.72
CA SER A 44 -5.09 9.41 -40.41
C SER A 44 -6.29 10.23 -40.90
N ASP A 45 -6.92 9.83 -42.02
CA ASP A 45 -8.27 10.28 -42.42
C ASP A 45 -9.35 9.92 -41.37
N TYR A 46 -8.96 9.14 -40.35
CA TYR A 46 -9.78 8.70 -39.22
C TYR A 46 -10.28 9.84 -38.33
N THR A 47 -9.60 10.99 -38.28
CA THR A 47 -10.06 12.18 -37.52
C THR A 47 -11.39 12.73 -38.06
N THR A 48 -11.65 12.56 -39.36
CA THR A 48 -12.90 12.97 -40.03
C THR A 48 -13.90 11.82 -40.12
N ASN A 49 -13.50 10.60 -39.76
CA ASN A 49 -14.37 9.44 -39.84
C ASN A 49 -15.51 9.55 -38.82
N SER A 50 -16.71 9.76 -39.36
CA SER A 50 -17.93 9.89 -38.57
C SER A 50 -18.16 8.69 -37.66
N PHE A 51 -17.80 7.48 -38.06
CA PHE A 51 -17.97 6.27 -37.24
C PHE A 51 -17.14 6.33 -35.94
N ILE A 52 -15.85 6.71 -36.04
CA ILE A 52 -14.95 6.82 -34.89
C ILE A 52 -15.42 7.91 -33.93
N ARG A 53 -15.89 9.05 -34.48
CA ARG A 53 -16.47 10.13 -33.68
C ARG A 53 -17.66 9.64 -32.85
N HIS A 54 -18.62 8.92 -33.44
CA HIS A 54 -19.79 8.42 -32.70
C HIS A 54 -19.39 7.39 -31.63
N ILE A 55 -18.42 6.52 -31.90
CA ILE A 55 -17.91 5.57 -30.90
C ILE A 55 -17.28 6.32 -29.73
N ARG A 56 -16.46 7.33 -30.00
CA ARG A 56 -15.84 8.18 -28.97
C ARG A 56 -16.91 8.87 -28.12
N GLU A 57 -17.90 9.48 -28.75
CA GLU A 57 -19.01 10.15 -28.06
C GLU A 57 -19.78 9.16 -27.16
N ALA A 58 -20.08 7.96 -27.67
CA ALA A 58 -20.73 6.92 -26.88
C ALA A 58 -19.89 6.50 -25.66
N ALA A 59 -18.57 6.34 -25.82
CA ALA A 59 -17.69 6.01 -24.71
C ALA A 59 -17.63 7.15 -23.67
N TRP A 60 -17.59 8.41 -24.10
CA TRP A 60 -17.65 9.57 -23.21
C TRP A 60 -18.99 9.70 -22.47
N ILE A 61 -20.11 9.34 -23.12
CA ILE A 61 -21.41 9.26 -22.47
C ILE A 61 -21.37 8.21 -21.36
N VAL A 62 -20.80 7.02 -21.61
CA VAL A 62 -20.63 5.98 -20.58
C VAL A 62 -19.80 6.48 -19.40
N LEU A 63 -18.66 7.15 -19.65
CA LEU A 63 -17.80 7.71 -18.58
C LEU A 63 -18.47 8.88 -17.83
N THR A 64 -19.30 9.66 -18.52
CA THR A 64 -20.12 10.73 -17.93
C THR A 64 -21.18 10.14 -16.99
N VAL A 65 -21.89 9.11 -17.44
CA VAL A 65 -22.87 8.39 -16.62
C VAL A 65 -22.18 7.74 -15.42
N GLU A 66 -21.03 7.11 -15.59
CA GLU A 66 -20.20 6.57 -14.50
C GLU A 66 -19.91 7.64 -13.43
N PHE A 67 -19.45 8.83 -13.85
CA PHE A 67 -19.12 9.93 -12.96
C PHE A 67 -20.32 10.39 -12.13
N PHE A 68 -21.47 10.62 -12.78
CA PHE A 68 -22.69 11.03 -12.08
C PHE A 68 -23.23 9.96 -11.14
N LEU A 69 -23.23 8.69 -11.56
CA LEU A 69 -23.65 7.58 -10.72
C LEU A 69 -22.80 7.48 -9.45
N ARG A 70 -21.48 7.69 -9.55
CA ARG A 70 -20.56 7.68 -8.39
C ARG A 70 -20.82 8.83 -7.43
N ILE A 71 -20.94 10.05 -7.93
CA ILE A 71 -21.29 11.22 -7.10
C ILE A 71 -22.64 11.00 -6.41
N TRP A 72 -23.61 10.42 -7.12
CA TRP A 72 -24.93 10.17 -6.59
C TRP A 72 -24.95 9.08 -5.50
N ALA A 73 -24.11 8.05 -5.63
CA ALA A 73 -24.01 6.92 -4.71
C ALA A 73 -23.10 7.18 -3.49
N GLU A 74 -22.14 8.11 -3.56
CA GLU A 74 -21.16 8.37 -2.48
C GLU A 74 -21.77 8.60 -1.08
N PRO A 75 -22.91 9.31 -0.90
CA PRO A 75 -23.51 9.50 0.43
C PRO A 75 -23.82 8.22 1.20
N GLU A 76 -24.04 7.10 0.50
CA GLU A 76 -24.28 5.78 1.11
C GLU A 76 -22.99 5.14 1.65
N ARG A 77 -21.81 5.67 1.28
CA ARG A 77 -20.49 5.14 1.65
C ARG A 77 -19.89 5.80 2.89
N THR A 78 -20.21 7.07 3.16
CA THR A 78 -19.52 7.90 4.16
C THR A 78 -20.47 8.45 5.24
N THR A 79 -21.39 7.61 5.73
CA THR A 79 -22.51 7.93 6.63
C THR A 79 -22.13 8.33 8.06
N PRO A 80 -21.53 9.53 8.25
CA PRO A 80 -22.19 10.43 9.21
C PRO A 80 -22.28 11.90 8.76
N ARG A 81 -21.69 12.29 7.63
CA ARG A 81 -21.72 13.70 7.15
C ARG A 81 -22.70 13.81 5.98
N GLY A 82 -23.62 14.77 6.04
CA GLY A 82 -24.76 14.87 5.11
C GLY A 82 -24.41 14.78 3.62
N ALA A 83 -25.39 14.42 2.78
CA ALA A 83 -25.19 14.03 1.38
C ALA A 83 -24.40 15.02 0.51
N LEU A 84 -24.53 16.32 0.73
CA LEU A 84 -23.77 17.35 0.00
C LEU A 84 -22.28 17.34 0.37
N VAL A 85 -21.96 17.10 1.64
CA VAL A 85 -20.57 17.05 2.11
C VAL A 85 -19.85 15.85 1.51
N SER A 86 -20.50 14.68 1.46
CA SER A 86 -19.94 13.48 0.85
C SER A 86 -19.66 13.64 -0.64
N ARG A 87 -20.55 14.32 -1.38
CA ARG A 87 -20.36 14.62 -2.82
C ARG A 87 -19.18 15.55 -3.06
N ILE A 88 -19.06 16.62 -2.27
CA ILE A 88 -17.94 17.56 -2.38
C ILE A 88 -16.63 16.88 -1.99
N ALA A 89 -16.66 16.02 -0.97
CA ALA A 89 -15.51 15.21 -0.57
C ALA A 89 -15.06 14.27 -1.70
N TYR A 90 -16.00 13.67 -2.45
CA TYR A 90 -15.69 12.88 -3.63
C TYR A 90 -14.97 13.70 -4.70
N LEU A 91 -15.52 14.86 -5.07
CA LEU A 91 -14.94 15.74 -6.10
C LEU A 91 -13.53 16.23 -5.75
N ARG A 92 -13.21 16.36 -4.46
CA ARG A 92 -11.87 16.73 -3.98
C ARG A 92 -10.94 15.52 -3.77
N SER A 93 -11.44 14.29 -3.92
CA SER A 93 -10.62 13.09 -3.83
C SER A 93 -9.77 12.91 -5.10
N PRO A 94 -8.58 12.29 -5.02
CA PRO A 94 -7.73 12.09 -6.20
C PRO A 94 -8.45 11.39 -7.36
N LEU A 95 -9.25 10.37 -7.06
CA LEU A 95 -10.02 9.65 -8.07
C LEU A 95 -11.21 10.44 -8.61
N GLY A 96 -11.83 11.29 -7.79
CA GLY A 96 -12.89 12.19 -8.25
C GLY A 96 -12.39 13.26 -9.20
N ILE A 97 -11.18 13.79 -8.95
CA ILE A 97 -10.49 14.72 -9.85
C ILE A 97 -10.19 14.03 -11.19
N VAL A 98 -9.67 12.80 -11.16
CA VAL A 98 -9.45 12.01 -12.40
C VAL A 98 -10.75 11.78 -13.16
N ASP A 99 -11.83 11.39 -12.48
CA ASP A 99 -13.11 11.15 -13.14
C ASP A 99 -13.66 12.43 -13.78
N LEU A 100 -13.52 13.58 -13.09
CA LEU A 100 -13.93 14.89 -13.59
C LEU A 100 -13.08 15.32 -14.80
N LEU A 101 -11.75 15.29 -14.68
CA LEU A 101 -10.83 15.71 -15.74
C LEU A 101 -10.94 14.83 -16.98
N ALA A 102 -11.27 13.55 -16.82
CA ALA A 102 -11.61 12.70 -17.94
C ALA A 102 -12.80 13.30 -18.68
N VAL A 103 -13.97 13.48 -18.05
CA VAL A 103 -15.19 13.87 -18.79
C VAL A 103 -15.26 15.35 -19.19
N LEU A 104 -14.38 16.18 -18.63
CA LEU A 104 -14.44 17.64 -18.77
C LEU A 104 -14.34 18.13 -20.23
N PRO A 105 -13.40 17.67 -21.08
CA PRO A 105 -13.31 18.17 -22.46
C PRO A 105 -14.56 17.85 -23.27
N ALA A 106 -15.18 16.69 -23.05
CA ALA A 106 -16.42 16.32 -23.72
C ALA A 106 -17.57 17.28 -23.38
N TRP A 107 -17.64 17.76 -22.13
CA TRP A 107 -18.65 18.73 -21.72
C TRP A 107 -18.38 20.14 -22.22
N ILE A 108 -17.11 20.58 -22.21
CA ILE A 108 -16.73 21.88 -22.76
C ILE A 108 -17.01 21.90 -24.26
N ASN A 109 -16.75 20.80 -24.96
CA ASN A 109 -16.99 20.65 -26.40
C ASN A 109 -18.46 20.80 -26.81
N LEU A 110 -19.41 20.68 -25.88
CA LEU A 110 -20.83 20.96 -26.12
C LEU A 110 -21.13 22.47 -26.24
N VAL A 111 -20.32 23.30 -25.60
CA VAL A 111 -20.50 24.77 -25.55
C VAL A 111 -19.52 25.47 -26.49
N HIS A 112 -18.27 25.01 -26.50
CA HIS A 112 -17.19 25.57 -27.31
C HIS A 112 -16.33 24.45 -27.87
N ALA A 113 -16.06 24.47 -29.18
CA ALA A 113 -15.22 23.47 -29.82
C ALA A 113 -13.84 23.41 -29.15
N VAL A 114 -13.43 22.21 -28.73
CA VAL A 114 -12.15 21.97 -28.06
C VAL A 114 -11.21 21.22 -28.99
N ASP A 115 -9.94 21.61 -29.00
CA ASP A 115 -8.90 20.92 -29.77
C ASP A 115 -8.75 19.45 -29.37
N LEU A 116 -8.41 18.62 -30.34
CA LEU A 116 -8.32 17.15 -30.18
C LEU A 116 -7.33 16.73 -29.08
N HIS A 117 -6.23 17.45 -28.92
CA HIS A 117 -5.21 17.18 -27.90
C HIS A 117 -5.76 17.15 -26.46
N TRP A 118 -6.82 17.92 -26.16
CA TRP A 118 -7.46 17.87 -24.83
C TRP A 118 -8.26 16.58 -24.62
N PHE A 119 -8.84 16.01 -25.67
CA PHE A 119 -9.47 14.69 -25.61
C PHE A 119 -8.42 13.60 -25.42
N GLU A 120 -7.26 13.72 -26.06
CA GLU A 120 -6.14 12.79 -25.90
C GLU A 120 -5.57 12.83 -24.48
N LEU A 121 -5.40 14.03 -23.91
CA LEU A 121 -4.99 14.18 -22.52
C LEU A 121 -6.02 13.57 -21.56
N ALA A 122 -7.31 13.83 -21.78
CA ALA A 122 -8.37 13.25 -20.96
C ALA A 122 -8.45 11.72 -21.10
N ALA A 123 -8.18 11.18 -22.30
CA ALA A 123 -8.03 9.76 -22.54
C ALA A 123 -6.88 9.18 -21.71
N ALA A 124 -5.70 9.80 -21.74
CA ALA A 124 -4.55 9.39 -20.93
C ALA A 124 -4.85 9.45 -19.43
N LEU A 125 -5.49 10.52 -18.96
CA LEU A 125 -5.91 10.65 -17.56
C LEU A 125 -6.94 9.59 -17.16
N SER A 126 -7.80 9.16 -18.08
CA SER A 126 -8.79 8.11 -17.80
C SER A 126 -8.16 6.76 -17.44
N LEU A 127 -6.90 6.50 -17.81
CA LEU A 127 -6.16 5.31 -17.39
C LEU A 127 -6.00 5.23 -15.86
N PHE A 128 -5.93 6.37 -15.17
CA PHE A 128 -5.89 6.36 -13.71
C PHE A 128 -7.19 5.81 -13.08
N LYS A 129 -8.30 5.77 -13.82
CA LYS A 129 -9.54 5.09 -13.37
C LYS A 129 -9.31 3.59 -13.15
N LEU A 130 -8.33 2.97 -13.82
CA LEU A 130 -7.95 1.56 -13.65
C LEU A 130 -7.55 1.22 -12.21
N SER A 131 -7.03 2.19 -11.46
CA SER A 131 -6.69 2.02 -10.04
C SER A 131 -7.84 1.54 -9.17
N ARG A 132 -9.09 1.82 -9.55
CA ARG A 132 -10.29 1.35 -8.84
C ARG A 132 -10.65 -0.09 -9.17
N TYR A 133 -10.30 -0.54 -10.37
CA TYR A 133 -10.67 -1.85 -10.89
C TYR A 133 -9.61 -2.91 -10.62
N VAL A 134 -8.35 -2.49 -10.44
CA VAL A 134 -7.20 -3.36 -10.21
C VAL A 134 -6.74 -3.24 -8.75
N PRO A 135 -7.12 -4.17 -7.85
CA PRO A 135 -6.74 -4.13 -6.45
C PRO A 135 -5.23 -4.10 -6.22
N ALA A 136 -4.44 -4.63 -7.15
CA ALA A 136 -2.98 -4.59 -7.09
C ALA A 136 -2.43 -3.16 -7.12
N LEU A 137 -3.08 -2.20 -7.79
CA LEU A 137 -2.61 -0.80 -7.82
C LEU A 137 -2.75 -0.12 -6.45
N SER A 138 -3.74 -0.51 -5.63
CA SER A 138 -3.84 -0.04 -4.24
C SER A 138 -2.65 -0.49 -3.38
N LEU A 139 -2.07 -1.66 -3.68
CA LEU A 139 -0.88 -2.18 -2.99
C LEU A 139 0.31 -1.26 -3.25
N VAL A 140 0.55 -0.92 -4.52
CA VAL A 140 1.62 -0.01 -4.95
C VAL A 140 1.49 1.33 -4.23
N TRP A 141 0.29 1.91 -4.24
CA TRP A 141 0.03 3.18 -3.57
C TRP A 141 0.33 3.12 -2.07
N ASN A 142 -0.15 2.07 -1.38
CA ASN A 142 0.08 1.90 0.04
C ASN A 142 1.57 1.77 0.38
N VAL A 143 2.33 1.02 -0.42
CA VAL A 143 3.79 0.88 -0.24
C VAL A 143 4.49 2.21 -0.43
N VAL A 144 4.17 2.96 -1.49
CA VAL A 144 4.77 4.27 -1.77
C VAL A 144 4.48 5.27 -0.65
N VAL A 145 3.23 5.36 -0.20
CA VAL A 145 2.86 6.27 0.89
C VAL A 145 3.57 5.87 2.20
N ARG A 146 3.62 4.57 2.51
CA ARG A 146 4.23 4.07 3.74
C ARG A 146 5.75 4.22 3.75
N GLN A 147 6.40 4.03 2.60
CA GLN A 147 7.86 4.18 2.42
C GLN A 147 8.27 5.59 1.98
N SER A 148 7.33 6.55 1.93
CA SER A 148 7.55 7.89 1.39
C SER A 148 8.75 8.62 2.00
N ARG A 149 8.97 8.49 3.31
CA ARG A 149 10.12 9.09 4.00
C ARG A 149 11.45 8.53 3.48
N SER A 150 11.54 7.22 3.32
CA SER A 150 12.75 6.52 2.84
C SER A 150 12.99 6.78 1.35
N ILE A 151 11.93 6.74 0.53
CA ILE A 151 11.99 7.07 -0.90
C ILE A 151 12.43 8.52 -1.09
N PHE A 152 11.85 9.45 -0.33
CA PHE A 152 12.22 10.86 -0.39
C PHE A 152 13.68 11.08 0.00
N ALA A 153 14.16 10.46 1.08
CA ALA A 153 15.57 10.53 1.48
C ALA A 153 16.50 10.00 0.36
N ALA A 154 16.16 8.87 -0.25
CA ALA A 154 16.95 8.30 -1.35
C ALA A 154 16.96 9.21 -2.59
N LEU A 155 15.82 9.81 -2.95
CA LEU A 155 15.73 10.77 -4.06
C LEU A 155 16.55 12.03 -3.79
N VAL A 156 16.54 12.57 -2.56
CA VAL A 156 17.36 13.73 -2.20
C VAL A 156 18.85 13.43 -2.37
N VAL A 157 19.32 12.28 -1.88
CA VAL A 157 20.71 11.87 -2.04
C VAL A 157 21.07 11.68 -3.52
N LEU A 158 20.18 11.06 -4.31
CA LEU A 158 20.36 10.92 -5.75
C LEU A 158 20.43 12.28 -6.47
N SER A 159 19.55 13.23 -6.14
CA SER A 159 19.57 14.57 -6.72
C SER A 159 20.88 15.31 -6.43
N ILE A 160 21.39 15.21 -5.20
CA ILE A 160 22.70 15.80 -4.84
C ILE A 160 23.81 15.18 -5.69
N LEU A 161 23.84 13.85 -5.80
CA LEU A 161 24.86 13.15 -6.58
C LEU A 161 24.79 13.50 -8.07
N LEU A 162 23.59 13.63 -8.64
CA LEU A 162 23.40 14.03 -10.04
C LEU A 162 23.96 15.43 -10.30
N VAL A 163 23.68 16.40 -9.42
CA VAL A 163 24.19 17.78 -9.56
C VAL A 163 25.71 17.81 -9.39
N VAL A 164 26.27 17.06 -8.44
CA VAL A 164 27.72 16.95 -8.25
C VAL A 164 28.38 16.34 -9.47
N ALA A 165 27.87 15.22 -9.99
CA ALA A 165 28.40 14.57 -11.18
C ALA A 165 28.35 15.50 -12.41
N ALA A 166 27.22 16.19 -12.61
CA ALA A 166 27.04 17.15 -13.70
C ALA A 166 28.03 18.33 -13.61
N THR A 167 28.24 18.86 -12.40
CA THR A 167 29.16 19.98 -12.18
C THR A 167 30.60 19.54 -12.41
N VAL A 168 31.00 18.41 -11.85
CA VAL A 168 32.37 17.89 -11.96
C VAL A 168 32.68 17.55 -13.42
N ILE A 169 31.80 16.83 -14.13
CA ILE A 169 32.07 16.45 -15.52
C ILE A 169 32.16 17.66 -16.44
N TYR A 170 31.32 18.68 -16.22
CA TYR A 170 31.36 19.95 -16.94
C TYR A 170 32.76 20.59 -16.85
N PHE A 171 33.33 20.68 -15.64
CA PHE A 171 34.66 21.27 -15.43
C PHE A 171 35.78 20.53 -16.18
N PHE A 172 35.66 19.22 -16.40
CA PHE A 172 36.70 18.42 -17.06
C PHE A 172 36.46 18.20 -18.55
N GLU A 173 35.23 18.33 -19.04
CA GLU A 173 34.89 18.05 -20.44
C GLU A 173 34.53 19.29 -21.25
N TYR A 174 34.18 20.43 -20.63
CA TYR A 174 33.79 21.65 -21.36
C TYR A 174 34.85 22.11 -22.36
N GLU A 175 36.12 22.16 -21.96
CA GLU A 175 37.21 22.61 -22.85
C GLU A 175 37.45 21.66 -24.03
N ALA A 176 37.22 20.35 -23.81
CA ALA A 176 37.42 19.32 -24.84
C ALA A 176 36.19 19.14 -25.74
N GLN A 177 34.99 19.39 -25.23
CA GLN A 177 33.70 19.14 -25.88
C GLN A 177 32.67 20.22 -25.54
N PRO A 178 32.86 21.48 -25.99
CA PRO A 178 32.00 22.60 -25.63
C PRO A 178 30.56 22.46 -26.15
N ASP A 179 30.34 21.76 -27.27
CA ASP A 179 29.00 21.55 -27.84
C ASP A 179 28.20 20.47 -27.09
N SER A 180 28.89 19.51 -26.46
CA SER A 180 28.23 18.44 -25.69
C SER A 180 28.05 18.85 -24.24
N PHE A 181 29.09 19.41 -23.60
CA PHE A 181 29.05 19.83 -22.20
C PHE A 181 28.96 21.35 -22.08
N GLU A 182 28.06 22.01 -22.82
CA GLU A 182 27.96 23.48 -22.91
C GLU A 182 27.67 24.15 -21.55
N SER A 183 26.90 23.46 -20.71
CA SER A 183 26.45 23.98 -19.42
C SER A 183 26.23 22.89 -18.37
N ILE A 184 26.18 23.27 -17.10
CA ILE A 184 25.85 22.34 -16.00
C ILE A 184 24.46 21.68 -16.19
N PRO A 185 23.38 22.41 -16.58
CA PRO A 185 22.09 21.77 -16.88
C PRO A 185 22.14 20.75 -18.03
N GLN A 186 22.92 20.98 -19.08
CA GLN A 186 23.10 19.97 -20.13
C GLN A 186 23.94 18.79 -19.64
N SER A 187 24.96 19.05 -18.82
CA SER A 187 25.76 17.99 -18.17
C SER A 187 24.92 17.16 -17.18
N LEU A 188 23.85 17.74 -16.63
CA LEU A 188 22.86 17.04 -15.79
C LEU A 188 22.08 16.01 -16.60
N TRP A 189 21.77 16.27 -17.88
CA TRP A 189 21.17 15.28 -18.77
C TRP A 189 22.07 14.04 -18.90
N TRP A 190 23.37 14.23 -19.15
CA TRP A 190 24.33 13.13 -19.16
C TRP A 190 24.42 12.40 -17.83
N ALA A 191 24.43 13.12 -16.70
CA ALA A 191 24.46 12.51 -15.38
C ALA A 191 23.20 11.65 -15.13
N ILE A 192 22.02 12.15 -15.50
CA ILE A 192 20.75 11.41 -15.39
C ILE A 192 20.79 10.16 -16.24
N THR A 193 21.14 10.25 -17.52
CA THR A 193 21.12 9.09 -18.44
C THR A 193 22.18 8.06 -18.08
N THR A 194 23.35 8.49 -17.60
CA THR A 194 24.45 7.62 -17.17
C THR A 194 24.14 6.94 -15.85
N MET A 195 23.74 7.70 -14.82
CA MET A 195 23.47 7.14 -13.49
C MET A 195 22.17 6.32 -13.44
N ALA A 196 21.17 6.65 -14.28
CA ALA A 196 19.97 5.83 -14.46
C ALA A 196 20.18 4.63 -15.38
N THR A 197 21.42 4.35 -15.81
CA THR A 197 21.81 3.20 -16.64
C THR A 197 21.14 3.14 -18.02
N VAL A 198 20.68 4.28 -18.56
CA VAL A 198 20.06 4.38 -19.89
C VAL A 198 21.12 4.46 -20.98
N GLY A 199 22.05 5.42 -20.87
CA GLY A 199 23.19 5.57 -21.77
C GLY A 199 22.82 5.67 -23.26
N TYR A 200 22.08 6.70 -23.68
CA TYR A 200 21.70 6.90 -25.08
C TYR A 200 22.89 6.99 -26.05
N GLY A 201 24.07 7.36 -25.55
CA GLY A 201 25.30 7.49 -26.34
C GLY A 201 25.42 8.83 -27.08
N ASP A 202 24.54 9.78 -26.78
CA ASP A 202 24.54 11.16 -27.28
C ASP A 202 25.62 12.04 -26.63
N MET A 203 26.00 11.72 -25.39
CA MET A 203 27.05 12.43 -24.64
C MET A 203 27.93 11.43 -23.88
N ALA A 204 29.26 11.62 -23.94
CA ALA A 204 30.20 10.84 -23.13
C ALA A 204 31.52 11.60 -22.91
N PRO A 205 32.17 11.44 -21.75
CA PRO A 205 33.48 12.04 -21.52
C PRO A 205 34.55 11.42 -22.41
N ILE A 206 35.34 12.26 -23.06
CA ILE A 206 36.46 11.82 -23.91
C ILE A 206 37.80 11.98 -23.21
N THR A 207 37.91 12.84 -22.19
CA THR A 207 39.16 13.05 -21.46
C THR A 207 39.46 11.86 -20.54
N PRO A 208 40.75 11.53 -20.28
CA PRO A 208 41.10 10.45 -19.36
C PRO A 208 40.53 10.65 -17.95
N ILE A 209 40.57 11.89 -17.45
CA ILE A 209 40.04 12.26 -16.13
C ILE A 209 38.50 12.20 -16.14
N GLY A 210 37.85 12.74 -17.16
CA GLY A 210 36.39 12.66 -17.31
C GLY A 210 35.89 11.21 -17.40
N ARG A 211 36.62 10.32 -18.08
CA ARG A 211 36.29 8.88 -18.12
C ARG A 211 36.41 8.21 -16.75
N LEU A 212 37.43 8.56 -15.96
CA LEU A 212 37.57 8.08 -14.58
C LEU A 212 36.40 8.55 -13.71
N ILE A 213 36.06 9.83 -13.79
CA ILE A 213 34.93 10.45 -13.08
C ILE A 213 33.61 9.79 -13.51
N GLY A 214 33.42 9.58 -14.81
CA GLY A 214 32.27 8.88 -15.37
C GLY A 214 32.16 7.46 -14.84
N GLY A 215 33.27 6.72 -14.78
CA GLY A 215 33.29 5.38 -14.18
C GLY A 215 32.86 5.37 -12.72
N ILE A 216 33.36 6.32 -11.92
CA ILE A 216 32.95 6.49 -10.51
C ILE A 216 31.45 6.83 -10.43
N ALA A 217 30.98 7.76 -11.26
CA ALA A 217 29.57 8.17 -11.30
C ALA A 217 28.65 7.00 -11.66
N MET A 218 29.03 6.12 -12.58
CA MET A 218 28.26 4.91 -12.93
C MET A 218 28.11 3.96 -11.73
N VAL A 219 29.17 3.72 -10.96
CA VAL A 219 29.14 2.86 -9.76
C VAL A 219 28.17 3.43 -8.72
N PHE A 220 28.26 4.73 -8.44
CA PHE A 220 27.32 5.40 -7.53
C PHE A 220 25.89 5.41 -8.08
N GLY A 221 25.71 5.55 -9.40
CA GLY A 221 24.40 5.48 -10.05
C GLY A 221 23.69 4.17 -9.79
N ILE A 222 24.35 3.05 -10.08
CA ILE A 222 23.82 1.70 -9.83
C ILE A 222 23.50 1.52 -8.34
N ALA A 223 24.43 1.89 -7.45
CA ALA A 223 24.25 1.76 -6.00
C ALA A 223 23.06 2.58 -5.48
N MET A 224 22.89 3.81 -5.97
CA MET A 224 21.82 4.70 -5.52
C MET A 224 20.46 4.33 -6.08
N PHE A 225 20.36 3.92 -7.34
CA PHE A 225 19.09 3.43 -7.91
C PHE A 225 18.63 2.11 -7.28
N ALA A 226 19.55 1.28 -6.79
CA ALA A 226 19.21 0.07 -6.06
C ALA A 226 18.48 0.35 -4.73
N VAL A 227 18.71 1.51 -4.10
CA VAL A 227 18.11 1.84 -2.79
C VAL A 227 16.58 2.03 -2.89
N PRO A 228 16.01 2.92 -3.73
CA PRO A 228 14.55 3.00 -3.90
C PRO A 228 13.93 1.68 -4.35
N ALA A 229 14.57 0.96 -5.27
CA ALA A 229 14.09 -0.33 -5.74
C ALA A 229 14.02 -1.36 -4.60
N GLY A 230 15.05 -1.46 -3.76
CA GLY A 230 15.08 -2.32 -2.57
C GLY A 230 14.07 -1.92 -1.50
N ILE A 231 13.85 -0.62 -1.29
CA ILE A 231 12.82 -0.10 -0.39
C ILE A 231 11.42 -0.48 -0.88
N LEU A 232 11.15 -0.35 -2.18
CA LEU A 232 9.87 -0.77 -2.76
C LEU A 232 9.68 -2.28 -2.65
N ALA A 233 10.70 -3.08 -3.00
CA ALA A 233 10.65 -4.54 -2.92
C ALA A 233 10.36 -5.05 -1.50
N SER A 234 11.09 -4.54 -0.50
CA SER A 234 10.83 -4.86 0.91
C SER A 234 9.47 -4.37 1.39
N GLY A 235 9.00 -3.21 0.90
CA GLY A 235 7.66 -2.69 1.17
C GLY A 235 6.55 -3.58 0.60
N PHE A 236 6.70 -4.09 -0.63
CA PHE A 236 5.78 -5.05 -1.21
C PHE A 236 5.77 -6.37 -0.45
N ALA A 237 6.93 -6.90 -0.09
CA ALA A 237 7.04 -8.13 0.70
C ALA A 237 6.32 -8.00 2.05
N GLU A 238 6.48 -6.87 2.73
CA GLU A 238 5.80 -6.56 3.99
C GLU A 238 4.28 -6.51 3.82
N GLU A 239 3.79 -5.83 2.78
CA GLU A 239 2.36 -5.62 2.57
C GLU A 239 1.65 -6.89 2.06
N LEU A 240 2.33 -7.73 1.28
CA LEU A 240 1.86 -9.08 0.93
C LEU A 240 1.76 -9.96 2.17
N ARG A 241 2.78 -9.97 3.04
CA ARG A 241 2.78 -10.75 4.28
C ARG A 241 1.62 -10.39 5.21
N LYS A 242 1.21 -9.11 5.21
CA LYS A 242 0.02 -8.62 5.94
C LYS A 242 -1.29 -9.09 5.31
N ARG A 243 -1.41 -9.08 3.98
CA ARG A 243 -2.63 -9.53 3.28
C ARG A 243 -2.88 -11.02 3.39
N ASP A 244 -1.82 -11.83 3.47
CA ASP A 244 -1.93 -13.28 3.65
C ASP A 244 -2.40 -13.67 5.07
N PHE A 245 -2.41 -12.72 6.01
CA PHE A 245 -2.89 -12.96 7.37
C PHE A 245 -4.32 -12.45 7.57
N VAL A 246 -5.26 -13.06 6.84
CA VAL A 246 -6.68 -13.01 7.22
C VAL A 246 -6.84 -14.00 8.38
N VAL A 247 -7.40 -13.56 9.52
CA VAL A 247 -7.77 -14.47 10.61
C VAL A 247 -8.88 -15.38 10.09
N ASN A 248 -8.51 -16.49 9.46
CA ASN A 248 -9.44 -17.53 9.11
C ASN A 248 -9.64 -18.46 10.32
N TRP A 249 -10.79 -19.12 10.38
CA TRP A 249 -11.11 -20.07 11.45
C TRP A 249 -10.02 -21.15 11.62
N GLN A 250 -9.35 -21.52 10.52
CA GLN A 250 -8.24 -22.49 10.50
C GLN A 250 -7.00 -21.99 11.26
N SER A 251 -6.73 -20.68 11.23
CA SER A 251 -5.63 -20.07 11.97
C SER A 251 -5.93 -20.07 13.46
N VAL A 252 -7.17 -19.78 13.86
CA VAL A 252 -7.58 -19.82 15.27
C VAL A 252 -7.55 -21.26 15.80
N ALA A 253 -8.04 -22.23 15.00
CA ALA A 253 -8.04 -23.64 15.37
C ALA A 253 -6.64 -24.25 15.54
N ARG A 254 -5.57 -23.63 15.01
CA ARG A 254 -4.18 -24.09 15.21
C ARG A 254 -3.63 -23.77 16.59
N VAL A 255 -4.22 -22.82 17.32
CA VAL A 255 -3.83 -22.55 18.70
C VAL A 255 -4.38 -23.70 19.56
N PRO A 256 -3.52 -24.50 20.24
CA PRO A 256 -3.97 -25.65 21.04
C PRO A 256 -5.06 -25.30 22.05
N LEU A 257 -5.03 -24.07 22.56
CA LEU A 257 -6.02 -23.50 23.46
C LEU A 257 -7.46 -23.53 22.90
N PHE A 258 -7.62 -23.34 21.59
CA PHE A 258 -8.93 -23.28 20.93
C PHE A 258 -9.32 -24.60 20.25
N ALA A 259 -8.46 -25.62 20.28
CA ALA A 259 -8.69 -26.88 19.58
C ALA A 259 -9.89 -27.68 20.11
N ARG A 260 -10.33 -27.41 21.34
CA ARG A 260 -11.49 -28.07 21.98
C ARG A 260 -12.83 -27.37 21.73
N LEU A 261 -12.81 -26.19 21.13
CA LEU A 261 -14.02 -25.41 20.87
C LEU A 261 -14.77 -25.93 19.64
N ASP A 262 -16.10 -25.82 19.67
CA ASP A 262 -16.93 -26.12 18.51
C ASP A 262 -16.78 -25.05 17.40
N ALA A 263 -17.21 -25.37 16.19
CA ALA A 263 -17.04 -24.49 15.04
C ALA A 263 -17.73 -23.12 15.22
N THR A 264 -18.84 -23.07 15.94
CA THR A 264 -19.60 -21.85 16.26
C THR A 264 -18.86 -20.95 17.23
N ALA A 265 -18.30 -21.51 18.31
CA ALA A 265 -17.49 -20.79 19.28
C ALA A 265 -16.20 -20.27 18.62
N ILE A 266 -15.52 -21.11 17.83
CA ILE A 266 -14.32 -20.68 17.07
C ILE A 266 -14.64 -19.50 16.14
N ALA A 267 -15.78 -19.54 15.45
CA ALA A 267 -16.20 -18.44 14.58
C ALA A 267 -16.46 -17.14 15.36
N SER A 268 -17.03 -17.24 16.58
CA SER A 268 -17.21 -16.08 17.47
C SER A 268 -15.86 -15.56 17.99
N VAL A 269 -14.94 -16.44 18.43
CA VAL A 269 -13.60 -16.04 18.89
C VAL A 269 -12.82 -15.37 17.75
N ALA A 270 -12.88 -15.93 16.54
CA ALA A 270 -12.16 -15.42 15.37
C ALA A 270 -12.55 -13.97 15.03
N GLN A 271 -13.79 -13.55 15.30
CA GLN A 271 -14.24 -12.18 15.10
C GLN A 271 -13.68 -11.18 16.12
N LEU A 272 -13.26 -11.66 17.29
CA LEU A 272 -12.67 -10.84 18.35
C LEU A 272 -11.15 -10.69 18.20
N LEU A 273 -10.52 -11.63 17.48
CA LEU A 273 -9.07 -11.65 17.30
C LEU A 273 -8.62 -10.70 16.19
N LYS A 274 -7.66 -9.84 16.50
CA LYS A 274 -7.06 -8.90 15.55
C LYS A 274 -5.68 -9.37 15.10
N PRO A 275 -5.38 -9.37 13.79
CA PRO A 275 -4.02 -9.53 13.29
C PRO A 275 -3.03 -8.54 13.88
N ARG A 276 -1.85 -9.03 14.27
CA ARG A 276 -0.69 -8.17 14.49
C ARG A 276 0.58 -8.85 13.98
N SER A 277 1.28 -8.19 13.05
CA SER A 277 2.61 -8.59 12.61
C SER A 277 3.66 -7.74 13.31
N VAL A 278 4.72 -8.38 13.80
CA VAL A 278 5.83 -7.72 14.50
C VAL A 278 7.15 -8.16 13.86
N SER A 279 8.02 -7.22 13.53
CA SER A 279 9.36 -7.53 13.00
C SER A 279 10.28 -8.06 14.10
N ALA A 280 11.34 -8.79 13.74
CA ALA A 280 12.35 -9.25 14.70
C ALA A 280 12.98 -8.09 15.51
N ASN A 281 13.39 -8.38 16.74
CA ASN A 281 14.03 -7.45 17.70
C ASN A 281 13.17 -6.24 18.11
N GLN A 282 11.85 -6.39 18.18
CA GLN A 282 10.95 -5.35 18.67
C GLN A 282 10.31 -5.75 20.00
N ALA A 283 10.21 -4.78 20.91
CA ALA A 283 9.42 -4.93 22.13
C ALA A 283 7.93 -4.97 21.80
N ILE A 284 7.25 -6.08 22.11
CA ILE A 284 5.81 -6.25 21.90
C ILE A 284 5.03 -5.68 23.09
N VAL A 285 5.53 -5.93 24.29
CA VAL A 285 4.98 -5.51 25.59
C VAL A 285 6.14 -5.07 26.47
N ARG A 286 5.96 -4.03 27.30
CA ARG A 286 6.98 -3.60 28.27
C ARG A 286 6.49 -3.80 29.71
N ARG A 287 7.42 -4.19 30.59
CA ARG A 287 7.15 -4.30 32.03
C ARG A 287 6.62 -2.98 32.58
N GLY A 288 5.58 -3.04 33.40
CA GLY A 288 4.95 -1.88 34.04
C GLY A 288 3.84 -1.20 33.22
N ASP A 289 3.70 -1.53 31.94
CA ASP A 289 2.59 -1.01 31.12
C ASP A 289 1.24 -1.50 31.63
N VAL A 290 0.17 -0.79 31.26
CA VAL A 290 -1.20 -1.24 31.51
C VAL A 290 -1.50 -2.43 30.61
N ALA A 291 -2.14 -3.47 31.17
CA ALA A 291 -2.54 -4.63 30.40
C ALA A 291 -3.85 -4.37 29.66
N ASP A 292 -3.78 -4.28 28.33
CA ASP A 292 -4.88 -3.98 27.43
C ASP A 292 -5.25 -5.14 26.50
N SER A 293 -4.42 -6.18 26.46
CA SER A 293 -4.51 -7.25 25.46
C SER A 293 -3.69 -8.49 25.83
N MET A 294 -4.03 -9.65 25.27
CA MET A 294 -3.18 -10.84 25.24
C MET A 294 -2.89 -11.26 23.79
N TYR A 295 -1.88 -12.11 23.62
CA TYR A 295 -1.29 -12.42 22.32
C TYR A 295 -1.14 -13.93 22.14
N PHE A 296 -1.56 -14.44 20.98
CA PHE A 296 -1.34 -15.83 20.55
C PHE A 296 -0.30 -15.86 19.43
N ILE A 297 0.69 -16.75 19.53
CA ILE A 297 1.81 -16.84 18.58
C ILE A 297 1.41 -17.79 17.45
N MET A 298 1.15 -17.22 16.27
CA MET A 298 0.81 -18.00 15.08
C MET A 298 2.03 -18.42 14.27
N GLU A 299 3.08 -17.61 14.27
CA GLU A 299 4.34 -17.84 13.58
C GLU A 299 5.44 -17.02 14.25
N GLY A 300 6.66 -17.55 14.29
CA GLY A 300 7.82 -16.91 14.90
C GLY A 300 8.04 -17.30 16.37
N GLU A 301 9.00 -16.63 17.00
CA GLU A 301 9.42 -16.87 18.38
C GLU A 301 9.58 -15.53 19.12
N VAL A 302 9.15 -15.52 20.38
CA VAL A 302 9.31 -14.37 21.29
C VAL A 302 10.09 -14.79 22.52
N GLU A 303 10.74 -13.83 23.17
CA GLU A 303 11.49 -14.03 24.39
C GLU A 303 10.96 -13.09 25.46
N VAL A 304 10.66 -13.66 26.63
CA VAL A 304 10.25 -12.95 27.83
C VAL A 304 11.52 -12.59 28.60
N GLU A 305 11.74 -11.29 28.81
CA GLU A 305 12.88 -10.75 29.56
C GLU A 305 12.66 -10.99 31.06
N LEU A 306 13.06 -12.17 31.51
CA LEU A 306 13.13 -12.58 32.92
C LEU A 306 14.60 -12.70 33.33
N THR A 307 14.91 -12.25 34.54
CA THR A 307 16.24 -12.36 35.14
C THR A 307 16.16 -13.43 36.23
N PRO A 308 17.10 -14.40 36.32
CA PRO A 308 18.35 -14.54 35.53
C PRO A 308 18.21 -15.30 34.20
N THR A 309 17.11 -16.01 33.96
CA THR A 309 16.94 -16.85 32.76
C THR A 309 15.76 -16.40 31.89
N PRO A 310 15.99 -15.95 30.64
CA PRO A 310 14.91 -15.60 29.73
C PRO A 310 14.14 -16.84 29.28
N VAL A 311 12.82 -16.67 29.08
CA VAL A 311 11.93 -17.75 28.64
C VAL A 311 11.52 -17.50 27.19
N ARG A 312 11.68 -18.50 26.32
CA ARG A 312 11.26 -18.43 24.92
C ARG A 312 9.91 -19.08 24.71
N LEU A 313 9.04 -18.39 24.00
CA LEU A 313 7.73 -18.87 23.58
C LEU A 313 7.69 -19.00 22.05
N LYS A 314 7.11 -20.10 21.57
CA LYS A 314 7.08 -20.53 20.17
C LYS A 314 5.65 -20.56 19.62
N GLN A 315 5.54 -20.89 18.33
CA GLN A 315 4.27 -21.10 17.66
C GLN A 315 3.33 -22.03 18.44
N GLY A 316 2.08 -21.60 18.61
CA GLY A 316 1.05 -22.29 19.37
C GLY A 316 0.92 -21.81 20.83
N GLU A 317 1.94 -21.14 21.37
CA GLU A 317 1.90 -20.58 22.72
C GLU A 317 1.30 -19.17 22.74
N PHE A 318 0.99 -18.68 23.94
CA PHE A 318 0.41 -17.36 24.15
C PHE A 318 1.08 -16.64 25.33
N PHE A 319 0.90 -15.32 25.40
CA PHE A 319 1.41 -14.48 26.47
C PHE A 319 0.53 -13.25 26.74
N GLY A 320 0.73 -12.66 27.93
CA GLY A 320 0.06 -11.43 28.36
C GLY A 320 -1.21 -11.68 29.17
N GLU A 321 -1.58 -12.94 29.41
CA GLU A 321 -2.72 -13.39 30.20
C GLU A 321 -2.63 -13.00 31.68
N ILE A 322 -1.43 -13.10 32.27
CA ILE A 322 -1.20 -12.89 33.71
C ILE A 322 -1.76 -11.54 34.16
N ALA A 323 -1.40 -10.50 33.42
CA ALA A 323 -1.75 -9.13 33.77
C ALA A 323 -3.24 -8.82 33.54
N LEU A 324 -3.89 -9.54 32.62
CA LEU A 324 -5.34 -9.44 32.41
C LEU A 324 -6.13 -10.14 33.51
N ILE A 325 -5.74 -11.35 33.91
CA ILE A 325 -6.45 -12.15 34.92
C ILE A 325 -6.28 -11.54 36.32
N GLN A 326 -5.05 -11.23 36.70
CA GLN A 326 -4.75 -10.69 38.03
C GLN A 326 -5.10 -9.20 38.15
N ASN A 327 -5.51 -8.56 37.05
CA ASN A 327 -5.76 -7.12 36.98
C ASN A 327 -4.56 -6.28 37.49
N ILE A 328 -3.35 -6.67 37.07
CA ILE A 328 -2.08 -6.03 37.44
C ILE A 328 -1.42 -5.41 36.20
N ARG A 329 -0.33 -4.67 36.40
CA ARG A 329 0.53 -4.19 35.31
C ARG A 329 1.33 -5.32 34.68
N ARG A 330 1.81 -5.12 33.46
CA ARG A 330 2.65 -6.10 32.75
C ARG A 330 3.85 -6.53 33.60
N THR A 331 4.01 -7.83 33.79
CA THR A 331 5.00 -8.41 34.70
C THR A 331 6.41 -8.46 34.08
N ALA A 332 6.51 -8.54 32.76
CA ALA A 332 7.78 -8.61 32.04
C ALA A 332 7.73 -7.87 30.70
N THR A 333 8.91 -7.54 30.17
CA THR A 333 9.08 -7.07 28.79
C THR A 333 9.20 -8.28 27.87
N ILE A 334 8.61 -8.22 26.68
CA ILE A 334 8.63 -9.32 25.71
C ILE A 334 9.13 -8.80 24.38
N PHE A 335 10.13 -9.46 23.82
CA PHE A 335 10.75 -9.13 22.53
C PHE A 335 10.46 -10.19 21.48
N SER A 336 10.26 -9.79 20.23
CA SER A 336 10.31 -10.71 19.10
C SER A 336 11.76 -11.10 18.80
N ILE A 337 12.02 -12.41 18.65
CA ILE A 337 13.33 -12.92 18.20
C ILE A 337 13.35 -13.03 16.67
N THR A 338 12.23 -13.46 16.09
CA THR A 338 12.02 -13.54 14.65
C THR A 338 10.87 -12.64 14.22
N ASN A 339 10.55 -12.61 12.92
CA ASN A 339 9.32 -11.95 12.48
C ASN A 339 8.12 -12.75 13.00
N CYS A 340 7.31 -12.15 13.86
CA CYS A 340 6.18 -12.81 14.50
C CYS A 340 4.86 -12.45 13.82
N ARG A 341 3.98 -13.44 13.67
CA ARG A 341 2.55 -13.24 13.41
C ARG A 341 1.77 -13.59 14.66
N LEU A 342 1.01 -12.63 15.16
CA LEU A 342 0.28 -12.72 16.41
C LEU A 342 -1.22 -12.52 16.17
N LEU A 343 -2.04 -13.19 16.96
CA LEU A 343 -3.45 -12.82 17.15
C LEU A 343 -3.57 -12.07 18.47
N VAL A 344 -4.20 -10.90 18.43
CA VAL A 344 -4.40 -10.04 19.60
C VAL A 344 -5.85 -10.17 20.04
N LEU A 345 -6.04 -10.44 21.33
CA LEU A 345 -7.34 -10.37 21.99
C LEU A 345 -7.33 -9.21 22.99
N GLU A 346 -8.18 -8.22 22.79
CA GLU A 346 -8.27 -7.04 23.67
C GLU A 346 -8.90 -7.42 25.01
N ALA A 347 -8.53 -6.70 26.08
CA ALA A 347 -9.00 -6.99 27.43
C ALA A 347 -10.54 -7.03 27.52
N VAL A 348 -11.24 -6.14 26.84
CA VAL A 348 -12.72 -6.10 26.83
C VAL A 348 -13.31 -7.38 26.24
N ASP A 349 -12.68 -7.90 25.17
CA ASP A 349 -13.14 -9.10 24.49
C ASP A 349 -12.66 -10.37 25.19
N PHE A 350 -11.52 -10.32 25.88
CA PHE A 350 -11.02 -11.39 26.75
C PHE A 350 -12.01 -11.71 27.86
N HIS A 351 -12.48 -10.70 28.61
CA HIS A 351 -13.44 -10.92 29.69
C HIS A 351 -14.75 -11.53 29.17
N ARG A 352 -15.25 -11.05 28.02
CA ARG A 352 -16.43 -11.63 27.37
C ARG A 352 -16.22 -13.09 26.97
N LEU A 353 -15.04 -13.41 26.44
CA LEU A 353 -14.73 -14.75 25.97
C LEU A 353 -14.62 -15.74 27.13
N VAL A 354 -13.97 -15.32 28.21
CA VAL A 354 -13.78 -16.09 29.45
C VAL A 354 -15.13 -16.38 30.13
N ASP A 355 -16.07 -15.44 30.09
CA ASP A 355 -17.43 -15.64 30.61
C ASP A 355 -18.26 -16.61 29.75
N GLN A 356 -18.02 -16.64 28.44
CA GLN A 356 -18.76 -17.51 27.50
C GLN A 356 -18.21 -18.93 27.43
N VAL A 357 -16.93 -19.12 27.76
CA VAL A 357 -16.23 -20.41 27.60
C VAL A 357 -15.49 -20.75 28.90
N PRO A 358 -16.16 -21.38 29.88
CA PRO A 358 -15.55 -21.70 31.18
C PRO A 358 -14.32 -22.62 31.10
N GLU A 359 -14.29 -23.56 30.16
CA GLU A 359 -13.12 -24.45 29.96
C GLU A 359 -11.86 -23.67 29.55
N LEU A 360 -12.04 -22.60 28.77
CA LEU A 360 -10.95 -21.73 28.35
C LEU A 360 -10.41 -20.94 29.54
N LYS A 361 -11.31 -20.45 30.40
CA LYS A 361 -10.96 -19.73 31.63
C LYS A 361 -10.01 -20.56 32.50
N GLU A 362 -10.40 -21.79 32.81
CA GLU A 362 -9.67 -22.68 33.71
C GLU A 362 -8.25 -22.96 33.20
N HIS A 363 -8.10 -23.21 31.90
CA HIS A 363 -6.78 -23.45 31.29
C HIS A 363 -5.87 -22.21 31.33
N ILE A 364 -6.42 -21.03 31.07
CA ILE A 364 -5.64 -19.78 31.12
C ILE A 364 -5.28 -19.44 32.57
N GLU A 365 -6.18 -19.65 33.53
CA GLU A 365 -5.91 -19.47 34.97
C GLU A 365 -4.80 -20.41 35.46
N GLN A 366 -4.87 -21.70 35.14
CA GLN A 366 -3.82 -22.66 35.50
C GLN A 366 -2.45 -22.26 34.92
N THR A 367 -2.40 -21.91 33.63
CA THR A 367 -1.17 -21.46 32.98
C THR A 367 -0.63 -20.17 33.61
N SER A 368 -1.52 -19.26 33.97
CA SER A 368 -1.17 -18.01 34.65
C SER A 368 -0.53 -18.27 36.01
N GLU A 369 -1.11 -19.15 36.83
CA GLU A 369 -0.58 -19.50 38.16
C GLU A 369 0.81 -20.15 38.07
N GLU A 370 0.99 -21.11 37.16
CA GLU A 370 2.28 -21.75 36.92
C GLU A 370 3.36 -20.72 36.56
N ARG A 371 3.06 -19.80 35.64
CA ARG A 371 3.99 -18.76 35.19
C ARG A 371 4.23 -17.67 36.23
N LEU A 372 3.21 -17.26 36.99
CA LEU A 372 3.38 -16.33 38.12
C LEU A 372 4.28 -16.91 39.19
N SER A 373 4.09 -18.19 39.54
CA SER A 373 4.94 -18.86 40.52
C SER A 373 6.39 -18.93 40.07
N HIS A 374 6.62 -19.15 38.76
CA HIS A 374 7.95 -19.16 38.16
C HIS A 374 8.59 -17.77 38.15
N ASN A 375 7.83 -16.74 37.78
CA ASN A 375 8.31 -15.35 37.77
C ASN A 375 8.66 -14.85 39.17
N ASN A 376 7.83 -15.14 40.17
CA ASN A 376 8.04 -14.69 41.55
C ASN A 376 9.27 -15.36 42.18
N ARG A 377 9.45 -16.68 41.98
CA ARG A 377 10.63 -17.41 42.48
C ARG A 377 11.94 -16.89 41.90
N GLN A 378 11.93 -16.37 40.67
CA GLN A 378 13.12 -15.81 40.03
C GLN A 378 13.39 -14.34 40.37
N SER A 379 12.42 -13.63 40.95
CA SER A 379 12.59 -12.25 41.39
C SER A 379 13.04 -12.09 42.85
N GLU A 380 12.99 -13.17 43.64
CA GLU A 380 13.40 -13.19 45.06
C GLU A 380 14.84 -13.67 45.28
N ASP A 381 15.48 -14.25 44.25
CA ASP A 381 16.91 -14.58 44.17
C ASP A 381 17.68 -13.49 43.41
#